data_AF-A0A817Z9T5-F1
#
_entry.id   AF-A0A817Z9T5-F1
#
_cell.length_a   1.000
_cell.length_b   1.000
_cell.length_c   1.000
_cell.angle_alpha   90.00
_cell.angle_beta   90.00
_cell.angle_gamma   90.00
#
_symmetry.space_group_name_H-M   'P 1'
#
loop_
_entity.id
_entity.type
_entity.pdbx_description
1 polymer ?
#
loop_
_entity_poly.entity_id
_entity_poly.type
_entity_poly.pdbx_seq_one_letter_code
_entity_poly.pdbx_strand_id
1 'polypeptide(L)'
;MHLVFSDLVKAQDMYRRIFVIDSTDDVKSSVIQELSHLDFHEQRLTKHTRNDFIEFDPCIRGDCAYFFTNATILNQVDLHTNGKSQQSLIKDQLENYLTDGIHLILFIANNDNLNTTAYTNFSFMVSTFCDGKVPAICVTNGYENKMKSKYLRNYSEFVLDVNYGRERSKAIKDLWKAIESNSLKPSTEPNCANQLNKKHNINTEEKSTLKIANGSCSRSIDSMCQNKEKDKPCDNFANEWKYSVVPGLFNEANTDLANLMRRCEEYKSCDYLYNCVLLTTGSLNPVHRSHIKNLELVKKHLERNSPRWNVLVGYLSPTHDLYVRGKLGKATIPGCDRCDLCELAIREHERETTASHWLSVSRAESEYHHGFVDFGPTTEALRQYINSALVGSDRLFRNPIYVVYVCGLDHFNKCPDVRRLAREKYIKCAVIYRKQCDERHISTFDESSNIIYVPLEGERKDLIDISSTEIRRCWENSSYDITQFTYASVADRLKSMNFHFR
;
A
#
# COMPACT_ATOMS: atom_id res chain seq x y z
N MET A 1 17.14 -45.09 5.10
CA MET A 1 16.67 -43.80 5.65
C MET A 1 15.35 -43.30 5.08
N HIS A 2 14.84 -43.83 3.94
CA HIS A 2 13.49 -43.51 3.44
C HIS A 2 12.33 -44.14 4.24
N LEU A 3 12.62 -44.99 5.23
CA LEU A 3 11.63 -45.73 6.03
C LEU A 3 11.26 -45.07 7.37
N VAL A 4 11.83 -43.91 7.72
CA VAL A 4 11.51 -43.23 9.00
C VAL A 4 10.50 -42.08 8.82
N PHE A 5 10.37 -41.52 7.61
CA PHE A 5 9.41 -40.44 7.35
C PHE A 5 7.95 -40.92 7.32
N SER A 6 7.67 -42.15 6.86
CA SER A 6 6.29 -42.64 6.76
C SER A 6 5.62 -42.91 8.10
N ASP A 7 6.40 -43.25 9.13
CA ASP A 7 5.87 -43.52 10.48
C ASP A 7 5.67 -42.24 11.29
N LEU A 8 6.45 -41.19 11.02
CA LEU A 8 6.23 -39.83 11.57
C LEU A 8 5.00 -39.13 10.96
N VAL A 9 4.62 -39.46 9.73
CA VAL A 9 3.46 -38.86 9.04
C VAL A 9 2.11 -39.25 9.67
N LYS A 10 2.04 -40.31 10.48
CA LYS A 10 0.83 -40.65 11.26
C LYS A 10 0.64 -39.80 12.52
N ALA A 11 1.59 -38.92 12.84
CA ALA A 11 1.52 -37.99 13.97
C ALA A 11 1.55 -36.54 13.49
N GLN A 12 0.56 -36.13 12.67
CA GLN A 12 0.44 -34.75 12.19
C GLN A 12 0.37 -33.72 13.35
N ASP A 13 -0.02 -34.14 14.56
CA ASP A 13 -0.06 -33.30 15.76
C ASP A 13 1.32 -33.03 16.39
N MET A 14 2.35 -33.76 15.99
CA MET A 14 3.64 -33.79 16.69
C MET A 14 4.74 -32.97 16.03
N TYR A 15 4.47 -32.15 15.01
CA TYR A 15 5.51 -31.29 14.44
C TYR A 15 5.15 -29.80 14.35
N ARG A 16 6.16 -28.95 14.21
CA ARG A 16 6.06 -27.51 13.93
C ARG A 16 7.04 -27.14 12.84
N ARG A 17 6.60 -26.35 11.87
CA ARG A 17 7.48 -25.76 10.85
C ARG A 17 7.75 -24.30 11.19
N ILE A 18 9.03 -23.98 11.35
CA ILE A 18 9.54 -22.67 11.70
C ILE A 18 10.25 -22.10 10.48
N PHE A 19 9.68 -21.04 9.92
CA PHE A 19 10.26 -20.37 8.77
C PHE A 19 11.23 -19.29 9.25
N VAL A 20 12.49 -19.34 8.82
CA VAL A 20 13.54 -18.47 9.32
C VAL A 20 14.04 -17.52 8.23
N ILE A 21 14.09 -16.22 8.55
CA ILE A 21 14.80 -15.20 7.79
C ILE A 21 15.97 -14.76 8.65
N ASP A 22 17.18 -15.17 8.29
CA ASP A 22 18.37 -14.86 9.07
C ASP A 22 19.25 -13.86 8.34
N SER A 23 19.25 -12.60 8.78
CA SER A 23 20.05 -11.53 8.18
C SER A 23 21.48 -11.47 8.70
N THR A 24 21.93 -12.45 9.49
CA THR A 24 23.33 -12.56 9.88
C THR A 24 24.08 -13.12 8.68
N ASP A 25 24.95 -12.32 8.04
CA ASP A 25 25.68 -12.67 6.80
C ASP A 25 26.64 -13.87 6.93
N ASP A 26 26.62 -14.58 8.06
CA ASP A 26 27.41 -15.79 8.26
C ASP A 26 26.62 -16.99 7.71
N VAL A 27 27.18 -17.64 6.68
CA VAL A 27 26.65 -18.87 6.04
C VAL A 27 26.45 -20.00 7.08
N LYS A 28 26.92 -19.79 8.30
CA LYS A 28 26.58 -20.53 9.51
C LYS A 28 25.86 -19.61 10.48
N SER A 29 24.55 -19.46 10.35
CA SER A 29 23.75 -18.89 11.45
C SER A 29 24.03 -19.72 12.70
N SER A 30 24.82 -19.15 13.59
CA SER A 30 25.20 -19.79 14.85
C SER A 30 23.98 -20.02 15.74
N VAL A 31 22.90 -19.29 15.51
CA VAL A 31 21.64 -19.38 16.25
C VAL A 31 20.82 -20.59 15.80
N ILE A 32 20.58 -20.74 14.49
CA ILE A 32 19.76 -21.86 13.98
C ILE A 32 20.48 -23.19 14.25
N GLN A 33 21.80 -23.22 14.08
CA GLN A 33 22.62 -24.39 14.39
C GLN A 33 22.54 -24.78 15.88
N GLU A 34 22.48 -23.79 16.78
CA GLU A 34 22.30 -24.04 18.21
C GLU A 34 20.89 -24.48 18.57
N LEU A 35 19.87 -23.93 17.90
CA LEU A 35 18.49 -24.40 18.04
C LEU A 35 18.39 -25.86 17.61
N SER A 36 19.05 -26.26 16.53
CA SER A 36 18.99 -27.65 16.06
C SER A 36 19.77 -28.66 16.92
N HIS A 37 20.49 -28.23 17.96
CA HIS A 37 21.24 -29.09 18.91
C HIS A 37 22.16 -30.15 18.24
N LEU A 38 22.76 -29.84 17.09
CA LEU A 38 23.64 -30.77 16.39
C LEU A 38 25.07 -30.67 16.96
N ASP A 39 25.48 -31.66 17.76
CA ASP A 39 26.89 -31.88 18.09
C ASP A 39 27.67 -32.13 16.79
N PHE A 40 28.68 -31.30 16.52
CA PHE A 40 29.29 -31.10 15.19
C PHE A 40 29.99 -32.33 14.60
N HIS A 41 30.12 -33.42 15.36
CA HIS A 41 31.13 -34.43 15.07
C HIS A 41 30.74 -35.54 14.10
N GLU A 42 29.46 -35.77 13.76
CA GLU A 42 29.18 -36.95 12.91
C GLU A 42 27.90 -36.99 12.08
N GLN A 43 27.43 -35.86 11.54
CA GLN A 43 26.39 -35.90 10.50
C GLN A 43 26.72 -35.05 9.28
N ARG A 44 26.68 -35.71 8.11
CA ARG A 44 26.61 -35.07 6.80
C ARG A 44 25.30 -34.28 6.77
N LEU A 45 25.38 -32.95 6.77
CA LEU A 45 24.31 -32.10 6.26
C LEU A 45 23.81 -32.72 4.94
N THR A 46 22.64 -33.37 4.95
CA THR A 46 21.90 -33.60 3.71
C THR A 46 21.32 -32.26 3.31
N LYS A 47 22.20 -31.37 2.84
CA LYS A 47 21.87 -30.03 2.39
C LYS A 47 21.05 -30.20 1.12
N HIS A 48 19.74 -30.40 1.26
CA HIS A 48 18.82 -30.28 0.16
C HIS A 48 18.62 -28.79 -0.11
N THR A 49 19.61 -28.16 -0.74
CA THR A 49 19.47 -26.81 -1.27
C THR A 49 18.50 -26.87 -2.43
N ARG A 50 17.21 -26.68 -2.15
CA ARG A 50 16.25 -26.31 -3.17
C ARG A 50 16.23 -24.79 -3.21
N ASN A 51 16.93 -24.22 -4.19
CA ASN A 51 16.78 -22.81 -4.57
C ASN A 51 16.93 -21.83 -3.38
N ASP A 52 18.03 -21.94 -2.63
CA ASP A 52 18.42 -21.02 -1.55
C ASP A 52 17.57 -21.06 -0.25
N PHE A 53 16.67 -22.05 -0.15
CA PHE A 53 16.08 -22.49 1.11
C PHE A 53 16.91 -23.64 1.69
N ILE A 54 17.30 -23.50 2.95
CA ILE A 54 18.09 -24.48 3.69
C ILE A 54 17.19 -25.10 4.76
N GLU A 55 16.86 -26.37 4.57
CA GLU A 55 16.15 -27.16 5.57
C GLU A 55 17.15 -27.78 6.55
N PHE A 56 16.81 -27.75 7.84
CA PHE A 56 17.59 -28.36 8.92
C PHE A 56 16.91 -29.63 9.38
N ASP A 57 17.72 -30.56 9.93
CA ASP A 57 17.21 -31.76 10.56
C ASP A 57 16.25 -31.39 11.72
N PRO A 58 15.18 -32.18 11.91
CA PRO A 58 14.19 -31.89 12.93
C PRO A 58 14.81 -31.94 14.33
N CYS A 59 14.54 -30.92 15.13
CA CYS A 59 14.89 -30.88 16.54
C CYS A 59 13.72 -31.39 17.39
N ILE A 60 13.95 -32.42 18.20
CA ILE A 60 12.90 -32.97 19.08
C ILE A 60 12.99 -32.28 20.44
N ARG A 61 11.90 -31.64 20.87
CA ARG A 61 11.75 -31.11 22.24
C ARG A 61 10.41 -31.51 22.83
N GLY A 62 10.48 -32.17 23.98
CA GLY A 62 9.31 -32.86 24.54
C GLY A 62 8.73 -33.84 23.53
N ASP A 63 7.43 -33.74 23.29
CA ASP A 63 6.70 -34.59 22.34
C ASP A 63 6.54 -33.93 20.96
N CYS A 64 7.36 -32.93 20.63
CA CYS A 64 7.23 -32.17 19.39
C CYS A 64 8.54 -32.08 18.58
N ALA A 65 8.42 -32.27 17.26
CA ALA A 65 9.48 -32.11 16.29
C ALA A 65 9.42 -30.73 15.62
N TYR A 66 10.51 -29.97 15.68
CA TYR A 66 10.62 -28.64 15.07
C TYR A 66 11.48 -28.70 13.82
N PHE A 67 10.88 -28.34 12.68
CA PHE A 67 11.52 -28.27 11.38
C PHE A 67 11.83 -26.82 11.05
N PHE A 68 13.10 -26.50 10.82
CA PHE A 68 13.53 -25.15 10.47
C PHE A 68 13.84 -25.06 8.98
N THR A 69 13.34 -24.01 8.33
CA THR A 69 13.66 -23.69 6.95
C THR A 69 14.20 -22.26 6.88
N ASN A 70 15.48 -22.10 6.58
CA ASN A 70 16.11 -20.79 6.43
C ASN A 70 16.08 -20.34 4.96
N ALA A 71 15.45 -19.20 4.70
CA ALA A 71 15.33 -18.59 3.37
C ALA A 71 16.40 -17.52 3.17
N THR A 72 17.65 -17.95 3.00
CA THR A 72 18.81 -17.04 2.87
C THR A 72 18.71 -16.06 1.69
N ILE A 73 17.97 -16.43 0.65
CA ILE A 73 17.70 -15.57 -0.52
C ILE A 73 16.99 -14.27 -0.17
N LEU A 74 16.19 -14.27 0.91
CA LEU A 74 15.45 -13.10 1.36
C LEU A 74 16.36 -12.01 1.96
N ASN A 75 17.66 -12.26 2.11
CA ASN A 75 18.62 -11.21 2.45
C ASN A 75 19.10 -10.42 1.23
N GLN A 76 18.97 -11.00 0.03
CA GLN A 76 19.59 -10.49 -1.20
C GLN A 76 18.57 -10.00 -2.21
N VAL A 77 17.36 -10.55 -2.19
CA VAL A 77 16.28 -10.20 -3.13
C VAL A 77 15.22 -9.38 -2.42
N ASP A 78 15.07 -8.12 -2.80
CA ASP A 78 13.97 -7.28 -2.33
C ASP A 78 12.66 -7.70 -3.03
N LEU A 79 11.70 -8.22 -2.27
CA LEU A 79 10.39 -8.65 -2.78
C LEU A 79 9.50 -7.48 -3.25
N HIS A 80 9.86 -6.23 -2.97
CA HIS A 80 9.10 -5.03 -3.38
C HIS A 80 9.58 -4.40 -4.69
N THR A 81 10.79 -4.69 -5.17
CA THR A 81 11.33 -4.07 -6.40
C THR A 81 10.91 -4.85 -7.64
N ASN A 82 10.49 -4.22 -8.74
CA ASN A 82 9.97 -4.97 -9.89
C ASN A 82 11.06 -5.79 -10.63
N GLY A 83 11.16 -7.10 -10.35
CA GLY A 83 12.04 -8.06 -11.04
C GLY A 83 11.33 -9.40 -11.28
N LYS A 84 10.94 -9.67 -12.53
CA LYS A 84 9.86 -10.65 -12.83
C LYS A 84 10.20 -12.13 -12.66
N SER A 85 11.46 -12.57 -12.69
CA SER A 85 11.77 -14.02 -12.69
C SER A 85 12.07 -14.59 -11.31
N GLN A 86 13.01 -14.01 -10.56
CA GLN A 86 13.40 -14.53 -9.25
C GLN A 86 12.30 -14.35 -8.19
N GLN A 87 11.54 -13.25 -8.24
CA GLN A 87 10.46 -13.01 -7.28
C GLN A 87 9.29 -13.96 -7.44
N SER A 88 8.90 -14.29 -8.68
CA SER A 88 7.85 -15.28 -8.94
C SER A 88 8.25 -16.63 -8.36
N LEU A 89 9.50 -17.05 -8.61
CA LEU A 89 10.02 -18.31 -8.09
C LEU A 89 10.03 -18.36 -6.55
N ILE A 90 10.44 -17.27 -5.90
CA ILE A 90 10.44 -17.16 -4.43
C ILE A 90 9.00 -17.16 -3.89
N LYS A 91 8.07 -16.44 -4.53
CA LYS A 91 6.65 -16.43 -4.14
C LYS A 91 6.01 -17.81 -4.29
N ASP A 92 6.21 -18.48 -5.42
CA ASP A 92 5.69 -19.83 -5.66
C ASP A 92 6.23 -20.83 -4.61
N GLN A 93 7.50 -20.68 -4.21
CA GLN A 93 8.08 -21.50 -3.14
C GLN A 93 7.49 -21.20 -1.78
N LEU A 94 7.30 -19.92 -1.44
CA LEU A 94 6.64 -19.52 -0.19
C LEU A 94 5.19 -20.03 -0.14
N GLU A 95 4.45 -20.00 -1.24
CA GLU A 95 3.11 -20.57 -1.35
C GLU A 95 3.09 -22.09 -1.11
N ASN A 96 4.11 -22.82 -1.58
CA ASN A 96 4.28 -24.25 -1.29
C ASN A 96 4.55 -24.50 0.22
N TYR A 97 5.32 -23.65 0.89
CA TYR A 97 5.49 -23.78 2.35
C TYR A 97 4.22 -23.45 3.13
N LEU A 98 3.37 -22.57 2.62
CA LEU A 98 2.11 -22.20 3.25
C LEU A 98 1.03 -23.28 3.14
N THR A 99 0.98 -23.98 2.02
CA THR A 99 0.08 -25.14 1.84
C THR A 99 0.43 -26.28 2.81
N ASP A 100 1.71 -26.43 3.13
CA ASP A 100 2.21 -27.39 4.13
C ASP A 100 2.11 -26.92 5.59
N GLY A 101 1.75 -25.65 5.83
CA GLY A 101 1.53 -25.05 7.15
C GLY A 101 2.80 -24.50 7.82
N ILE A 102 2.98 -23.17 7.76
CA ILE A 102 3.96 -22.44 8.59
C ILE A 102 3.34 -22.17 9.96
N HIS A 103 4.04 -22.55 11.03
CA HIS A 103 3.53 -22.43 12.40
C HIS A 103 4.13 -21.24 13.15
N LEU A 104 5.25 -20.71 12.66
CA LEU A 104 5.95 -19.56 13.22
C LEU A 104 6.90 -18.98 12.18
N ILE A 105 7.01 -17.65 12.11
CA ILE A 105 8.06 -16.94 11.39
C ILE A 105 9.11 -16.43 12.38
N LEU A 106 10.38 -16.68 12.10
CA LEU A 106 11.51 -16.26 12.92
C LEU A 106 12.42 -15.35 12.12
N PHE A 107 12.55 -14.08 12.50
CA PHE A 107 13.48 -13.14 11.88
C PHE A 107 14.67 -12.89 12.79
N ILE A 108 15.86 -13.26 12.36
CA ILE A 108 17.10 -13.10 13.13
C ILE A 108 17.91 -11.97 12.52
N ALA A 109 18.26 -10.96 13.33
CA ALA A 109 19.04 -9.81 12.89
C ALA A 109 20.23 -9.54 13.83
N ASN A 110 21.34 -9.07 13.26
CA ASN A 110 22.49 -8.60 14.03
C ASN A 110 22.38 -7.08 14.27
N ASN A 111 22.67 -6.63 15.50
CA ASN A 111 22.42 -5.28 16.00
C ASN A 111 22.91 -4.13 15.10
N ASP A 112 24.07 -4.30 14.46
CA ASP A 112 24.74 -3.18 13.79
C ASP A 112 24.33 -3.00 12.32
N ASN A 113 23.74 -4.01 11.71
CA ASN A 113 23.41 -4.01 10.27
C ASN A 113 22.05 -4.67 10.06
N LEU A 114 20.97 -4.02 10.51
CA LEU A 114 19.63 -4.45 10.14
C LEU A 114 19.49 -4.26 8.62
N ASN A 115 19.68 -5.34 7.88
CA ASN A 115 19.59 -5.36 6.44
C ASN A 115 18.18 -4.88 6.06
N THR A 116 18.10 -3.71 5.41
CA THR A 116 16.83 -3.06 5.09
C THR A 116 16.01 -3.94 4.15
N THR A 117 16.66 -4.70 3.27
CA THR A 117 16.01 -5.68 2.39
C THR A 117 15.42 -6.83 3.20
N ALA A 118 16.19 -7.40 4.14
CA ALA A 118 15.71 -8.50 4.99
C ALA A 118 14.54 -8.07 5.87
N TYR A 119 14.59 -6.87 6.46
CA TYR A 119 13.47 -6.33 7.25
C TYR A 119 12.24 -6.03 6.39
N THR A 120 12.44 -5.46 5.21
CA THR A 120 11.34 -5.19 4.27
C THR A 120 10.66 -6.50 3.89
N ASN A 121 11.43 -7.54 3.60
CA ASN A 121 10.91 -8.88 3.31
C ASN A 121 10.22 -9.51 4.53
N PHE A 122 10.76 -9.35 5.74
CA PHE A 122 10.08 -9.78 6.96
C PHE A 122 8.72 -9.10 7.11
N SER A 123 8.67 -7.77 6.95
CA SER A 123 7.42 -7.01 7.02
C SER A 123 6.43 -7.44 5.94
N PHE A 124 6.92 -7.69 4.72
CA PHE A 124 6.12 -8.24 3.63
C PHE A 124 5.56 -9.61 3.98
N MET A 125 6.37 -10.49 4.56
CA MET A 125 5.92 -11.83 4.91
C MET A 125 4.86 -11.80 6.03
N VAL A 126 5.08 -10.97 7.04
CA VAL A 126 4.11 -10.79 8.12
C VAL A 126 2.79 -10.21 7.57
N SER A 127 2.84 -9.23 6.67
CA SER A 127 1.62 -8.64 6.10
C SER A 127 0.92 -9.56 5.08
N THR A 128 1.69 -10.23 4.22
CA THR A 128 1.17 -10.98 3.07
C THR A 128 0.74 -12.40 3.43
N PHE A 129 1.54 -13.09 4.25
CA PHE A 129 1.32 -14.51 4.51
C PHE A 129 0.54 -14.76 5.79
N CYS A 130 0.58 -13.81 6.72
CA CYS A 130 -0.04 -14.04 8.00
C CYS A 130 -1.51 -13.61 7.99
N ASP A 131 -1.94 -12.54 7.30
CA ASP A 131 -3.19 -11.83 7.68
C ASP A 131 -3.28 -11.64 9.23
N GLY A 132 -2.11 -11.57 9.91
CA GLY A 132 -1.98 -11.65 11.38
C GLY A 132 -2.21 -13.02 12.05
N LYS A 133 -2.42 -14.11 11.32
CA LYS A 133 -2.73 -15.46 11.83
C LYS A 133 -1.50 -16.28 12.20
N VAL A 134 -0.41 -16.18 11.44
CA VAL A 134 0.85 -16.87 11.77
C VAL A 134 1.69 -15.94 12.66
N PRO A 135 2.09 -16.40 13.85
CA PRO A 135 2.90 -15.61 14.77
C PRO A 135 4.31 -15.41 14.21
N ALA A 136 4.90 -14.26 14.54
CA ALA A 136 6.26 -13.90 14.15
C ALA A 136 7.09 -13.55 15.38
N ILE A 137 8.36 -13.92 15.40
CA ILE A 137 9.34 -13.53 16.44
C ILE A 137 10.52 -12.87 15.74
N CYS A 138 10.93 -11.71 16.23
CA CYS A 138 12.17 -11.06 15.85
C CYS A 138 13.22 -11.27 16.94
N VAL A 139 14.38 -11.79 16.57
CA VAL A 139 15.51 -12.05 17.45
C VAL A 139 16.62 -11.11 17.07
N THR A 140 17.09 -10.30 18.01
CA THR A 140 18.23 -9.40 17.80
C THR A 140 19.39 -9.80 18.69
N ASN A 141 20.58 -9.91 18.13
CA ASN A 141 21.80 -10.13 18.90
C ASN A 141 22.48 -8.81 19.26
N GLY A 142 22.61 -8.51 20.55
CA GLY A 142 23.45 -7.41 21.06
C GLY A 142 22.75 -6.06 21.11
N TYR A 143 21.42 -6.03 21.17
CA TYR A 143 20.64 -4.80 21.00
C TYR A 143 20.57 -3.97 22.29
N GLU A 144 21.66 -3.30 22.66
CA GLU A 144 21.74 -2.51 23.89
C GLU A 144 20.76 -1.31 23.93
N ASN A 145 20.07 -0.98 22.82
CA ASN A 145 19.24 0.22 22.72
C ASN A 145 17.89 -0.01 22.02
N LYS A 146 16.99 -0.77 22.66
CA LYS A 146 15.61 -1.11 22.23
C LYS A 146 14.79 0.04 21.59
N MET A 147 15.10 1.30 21.89
CA MET A 147 14.32 2.46 21.42
C MET A 147 14.71 3.06 20.05
N LYS A 148 15.84 2.66 19.44
CA LYS A 148 16.40 3.40 18.28
C LYS A 148 16.03 2.87 16.89
N SER A 149 15.75 1.59 16.69
CA SER A 149 15.32 1.11 15.37
C SER A 149 13.85 1.46 15.16
N LYS A 150 13.60 2.44 14.29
CA LYS A 150 12.25 2.78 13.80
C LYS A 150 11.50 1.56 13.23
N TYR A 151 12.23 0.53 12.81
CA TYR A 151 11.71 -0.66 12.17
C TYR A 151 11.09 -1.64 13.19
N LEU A 152 11.73 -1.85 14.35
CA LEU A 152 11.25 -2.83 15.33
C LEU A 152 10.12 -2.31 16.23
N ARG A 153 9.80 -1.00 16.17
CA ARG A 153 8.72 -0.41 16.98
C ARG A 153 7.35 -1.02 16.70
N ASN A 154 7.12 -1.49 15.48
CA ASN A 154 5.84 -2.07 15.07
C ASN A 154 5.67 -3.53 15.53
N TYR A 155 6.71 -4.13 16.10
CA TYR A 155 6.74 -5.55 16.49
C TYR A 155 7.38 -5.72 17.87
N SER A 156 7.25 -4.73 18.75
CA SER A 156 7.98 -4.65 20.02
C SER A 156 7.73 -5.83 20.97
N GLU A 157 6.52 -6.39 20.91
CA GLU A 157 6.06 -7.58 21.61
C GLU A 157 6.70 -8.87 21.09
N PHE A 158 7.30 -8.82 19.90
CA PHE A 158 7.95 -9.92 19.23
C PHE A 158 9.47 -9.85 19.25
N VAL A 159 10.08 -8.84 19.89
CA VAL A 159 11.54 -8.68 19.92
C VAL A 159 12.16 -9.37 21.14
N LEU A 160 12.92 -10.44 20.88
CA LEU A 160 13.80 -11.07 21.84
C LEU A 160 15.24 -10.57 21.65
N ASP A 161 15.73 -9.81 22.63
CA ASP A 161 17.14 -9.42 22.68
C ASP A 161 17.96 -10.51 23.36
N VAL A 162 18.76 -11.20 22.56
CA VAL A 162 19.64 -12.27 22.98
C VAL A 162 21.05 -11.70 23.00
N ASN A 163 21.51 -11.27 24.17
CA ASN A 163 22.89 -10.80 24.32
C ASN A 163 23.83 -12.02 24.34
N TYR A 164 24.38 -12.38 23.18
CA TYR A 164 25.24 -13.56 23.02
C TYR A 164 26.59 -13.45 23.74
N GLY A 165 26.96 -12.29 24.29
CA GLY A 165 28.29 -12.03 24.83
C GLY A 165 28.59 -12.66 26.20
N ARG A 166 27.60 -12.90 27.07
CA ARG A 166 27.85 -13.41 28.44
C ARG A 166 27.01 -14.61 28.88
N GLU A 167 25.82 -14.83 28.31
CA GLU A 167 24.91 -15.92 28.73
C GLU A 167 24.26 -16.65 27.53
N ARG A 168 25.06 -17.01 26.53
CA ARG A 168 24.59 -17.67 25.28
C ARG A 168 23.63 -18.85 25.50
N SER A 169 23.93 -19.74 26.45
CA SER A 169 23.05 -20.89 26.76
C SER A 169 21.66 -20.45 27.27
N LYS A 170 21.59 -19.35 28.03
CA LYS A 170 20.33 -18.81 28.53
C LYS A 170 19.53 -18.15 27.42
N ALA A 171 20.19 -17.37 26.56
CA ALA A 171 19.58 -16.76 25.38
C ALA A 171 18.91 -17.80 24.46
N ILE A 172 19.57 -18.92 24.20
CA ILE A 172 19.00 -20.03 23.42
C ILE A 172 17.82 -20.69 24.14
N LYS A 173 17.88 -20.84 25.47
CA LYS A 173 16.75 -21.37 26.26
C LYS A 173 15.53 -20.44 26.22
N ASP A 174 15.75 -19.13 26.34
CA ASP A 174 14.70 -18.12 26.28
C ASP A 174 14.07 -18.06 24.87
N LEU A 175 14.89 -18.19 23.83
CA LEU A 175 14.41 -18.29 22.45
C LEU A 175 13.55 -19.54 22.24
N TRP A 176 14.00 -20.69 22.74
CA TRP A 176 13.20 -21.92 22.68
C TRP A 176 11.85 -21.77 23.38
N LYS A 177 11.84 -21.17 24.58
CA LYS A 177 10.60 -20.89 25.31
C LYS A 177 9.66 -20.00 24.50
N ALA A 178 10.19 -19.00 23.80
CA ALA A 178 9.41 -18.13 22.93
C ALA A 178 8.85 -18.88 21.71
N ILE A 179 9.66 -19.72 21.06
CA ILE A 179 9.22 -20.58 19.94
C ILE A 179 8.08 -21.51 20.39
N GLU A 180 8.27 -22.22 21.51
CA GLU A 180 7.29 -23.16 22.06
C GLU A 180 5.97 -22.47 22.43
N SER A 181 6.05 -21.28 23.04
CA SER A 181 4.87 -20.54 23.50
C SER A 181 4.07 -19.89 22.38
N ASN A 182 4.73 -19.56 21.25
CA ASN A 182 4.09 -18.82 20.16
C ASN A 182 3.78 -19.68 18.95
N SER A 183 4.47 -20.80 18.71
CA SER A 183 4.18 -21.64 17.54
C SER A 183 2.75 -22.16 17.56
N LEU A 184 2.02 -21.99 16.45
CA LEU A 184 0.67 -22.53 16.32
C LEU A 184 0.72 -24.06 16.48
N LYS A 185 -0.28 -24.64 17.16
CA LYS A 185 -0.45 -26.08 17.12
C LYS A 185 -0.92 -26.49 15.71
N PRO A 186 -0.44 -27.61 15.14
CA PRO A 186 -1.03 -28.25 14.00
C PRO A 186 -2.51 -28.35 14.28
N SER A 187 -3.30 -27.71 13.44
CA SER A 187 -4.73 -27.89 13.51
C SER A 187 -5.02 -29.32 13.07
N THR A 188 -5.80 -30.05 13.85
CA THR A 188 -6.41 -31.33 13.42
C THR A 188 -7.35 -31.13 12.22
N GLU A 189 -7.68 -29.88 11.90
CA GLU A 189 -8.42 -29.49 10.70
C GLU A 189 -7.46 -28.90 9.64
N PRO A 190 -7.56 -29.32 8.37
CA PRO A 190 -6.71 -28.78 7.30
C PRO A 190 -6.90 -27.26 7.17
N ASN A 191 -5.80 -26.50 7.26
CA ASN A 191 -5.72 -25.04 7.18
C ASN A 191 -6.66 -24.39 6.14
N CYS A 192 -7.19 -23.21 6.46
CA CYS A 192 -8.04 -22.37 5.59
C CYS A 192 -7.49 -22.11 4.17
N ALA A 193 -6.19 -22.30 3.93
CA ALA A 193 -5.59 -22.27 2.60
C ALA A 193 -6.20 -23.32 1.64
N ASN A 194 -6.66 -24.47 2.15
CA ASN A 194 -7.32 -25.50 1.34
C ASN A 194 -8.77 -25.14 0.95
N GLN A 195 -9.41 -24.20 1.65
CA GLN A 195 -10.75 -23.71 1.26
C GLN A 195 -10.69 -22.73 0.08
N LEU A 196 -9.57 -22.03 -0.11
CA LEU A 196 -9.33 -21.17 -1.27
C LEU A 196 -9.19 -21.98 -2.58
N ASN A 197 -8.53 -23.15 -2.53
CA ASN A 197 -8.36 -24.00 -3.71
C ASN A 197 -9.61 -24.82 -4.09
N LYS A 198 -10.51 -25.14 -3.14
CA LYS A 198 -11.76 -25.85 -3.46
C LYS A 198 -12.77 -25.03 -4.28
N LYS A 199 -12.69 -23.69 -4.25
CA LYS A 199 -13.53 -22.82 -5.09
C LYS A 199 -13.12 -22.80 -6.57
N HIS A 200 -11.95 -23.34 -6.93
CA HIS A 200 -11.44 -23.30 -8.30
C HIS A 200 -11.66 -24.59 -9.13
N ASN A 201 -12.16 -25.68 -8.54
CA ASN A 201 -12.37 -26.95 -9.25
C ASN A 201 -13.84 -27.33 -9.52
N ILE A 202 -14.77 -26.37 -9.48
CA ILE A 202 -16.16 -26.59 -9.90
C ILE A 202 -16.42 -25.74 -11.15
N ASN A 203 -16.07 -26.27 -12.33
CA ASN A 203 -16.73 -26.00 -13.62
C ASN A 203 -15.96 -26.65 -14.77
N THR A 204 -16.06 -27.96 -14.91
CA THR A 204 -15.87 -28.65 -16.20
C THR A 204 -16.70 -29.91 -16.19
N GLU A 205 -17.99 -29.78 -16.53
CA GLU A 205 -18.79 -30.83 -17.16
C GLU A 205 -20.16 -30.23 -17.53
N GLU A 206 -20.35 -29.94 -18.83
CA GLU A 206 -21.58 -30.25 -19.59
C GLU A 206 -21.49 -29.66 -21.01
N LYS A 207 -21.26 -30.55 -21.99
CA LYS A 207 -21.45 -30.29 -23.42
C LYS A 207 -22.23 -31.45 -24.02
N SER A 208 -23.49 -31.19 -24.38
CA SER A 208 -24.31 -31.89 -25.40
C SER A 208 -25.72 -31.33 -25.26
N THR A 209 -26.53 -30.97 -26.24
CA THR A 209 -26.63 -31.25 -27.68
C THR A 209 -27.85 -30.43 -28.12
N LEU A 210 -27.85 -29.75 -29.27
CA LEU A 210 -29.11 -29.56 -30.01
C LEU A 210 -28.90 -29.18 -31.47
N LYS A 211 -29.89 -29.62 -32.24
CA LYS A 211 -29.90 -30.00 -33.65
C LYS A 211 -30.13 -28.84 -34.61
N ILE A 212 -29.67 -29.10 -35.83
CA ILE A 212 -29.91 -28.40 -37.10
C ILE A 212 -31.41 -28.27 -37.39
N ALA A 213 -31.84 -27.09 -37.87
CA ALA A 213 -32.99 -26.93 -38.74
C ALA A 213 -32.71 -25.84 -39.79
N ASN A 214 -32.93 -26.20 -41.05
CA ASN A 214 -32.81 -25.35 -42.24
C ASN A 214 -33.99 -24.36 -42.34
N GLY A 215 -33.72 -23.16 -42.87
CA GLY A 215 -34.75 -22.21 -43.30
C GLY A 215 -34.12 -21.10 -44.15
N SER A 216 -34.57 -21.01 -45.40
CA SER A 216 -34.04 -20.23 -46.52
C SER A 216 -34.58 -18.80 -46.66
N CYS A 217 -33.83 -17.96 -47.39
CA CYS A 217 -34.20 -16.70 -48.09
C CYS A 217 -34.38 -15.44 -47.20
N SER A 218 -33.89 -14.23 -47.48
CA SER A 218 -33.48 -13.54 -48.72
C SER A 218 -32.60 -12.29 -48.41
N ARG A 219 -31.83 -11.85 -49.43
CA ARG A 219 -31.06 -10.59 -49.66
C ARG A 219 -31.36 -9.43 -48.68
N SER A 220 -30.40 -8.63 -48.17
CA SER A 220 -29.45 -7.78 -48.91
C SER A 220 -28.50 -7.01 -47.97
N ILE A 221 -27.31 -6.63 -48.49
CA ILE A 221 -26.41 -5.53 -48.06
C ILE A 221 -25.97 -5.55 -46.58
N ASP A 222 -24.78 -6.08 -46.31
CA ASP A 222 -23.82 -5.56 -45.31
C ASP A 222 -22.55 -6.42 -45.33
N SER A 223 -21.52 -5.96 -46.05
CA SER A 223 -20.19 -6.58 -46.05
C SER A 223 -19.13 -5.59 -45.60
N MET A 224 -19.13 -5.23 -44.32
CA MET A 224 -17.97 -4.64 -43.64
C MET A 224 -18.24 -4.54 -42.13
N CYS A 225 -18.11 -5.64 -41.39
CA CYS A 225 -17.77 -5.70 -39.94
C CYS A 225 -18.04 -7.11 -39.39
N GLN A 226 -17.26 -8.10 -39.79
CA GLN A 226 -17.21 -9.39 -39.08
C GLN A 226 -15.76 -9.85 -39.00
N ASN A 227 -15.03 -9.31 -38.02
CA ASN A 227 -13.78 -9.84 -37.47
C ASN A 227 -13.34 -8.99 -36.25
N LYS A 228 -14.15 -8.97 -35.19
CA LYS A 228 -13.77 -8.40 -33.89
C LYS A 228 -14.43 -9.18 -32.74
N GLU A 229 -14.00 -10.42 -32.53
CA GLU A 229 -14.49 -11.19 -31.37
C GLU A 229 -13.41 -12.03 -30.67
N LYS A 230 -12.12 -11.78 -30.93
CA LYS A 230 -11.04 -12.65 -30.39
C LYS A 230 -10.03 -12.03 -29.43
N ASP A 231 -10.19 -10.79 -29.02
CA ASP A 231 -9.39 -10.23 -27.93
C ASP A 231 -10.32 -9.85 -26.78
N LYS A 232 -10.37 -10.67 -25.73
CA LYS A 232 -10.89 -10.26 -24.42
C LYS A 232 -9.71 -9.75 -23.59
N PRO A 233 -9.40 -8.44 -23.59
CA PRO A 233 -8.31 -7.87 -22.80
C PRO A 233 -8.60 -7.79 -21.29
N CYS A 234 -9.77 -8.24 -20.80
CA CYS A 234 -10.20 -8.04 -19.41
C CYS A 234 -9.45 -8.91 -18.38
N ASP A 235 -9.03 -10.13 -18.72
CA ASP A 235 -8.51 -11.07 -17.72
C ASP A 235 -7.12 -10.68 -17.17
N ASN A 236 -6.31 -9.94 -17.92
CA ASN A 236 -4.99 -9.50 -17.46
C ASN A 236 -5.06 -8.32 -16.47
N PHE A 237 -6.12 -7.51 -16.49
CA PHE A 237 -6.22 -6.36 -15.58
C PHE A 237 -6.53 -6.80 -14.16
N ALA A 238 -7.45 -7.74 -13.96
CA ALA A 238 -7.91 -8.12 -12.62
C ALA A 238 -6.79 -8.62 -11.69
N ASN A 239 -5.72 -9.20 -12.24
CA ASN A 239 -4.58 -9.69 -11.45
C ASN A 239 -3.57 -8.59 -11.06
N GLU A 240 -3.51 -7.46 -11.80
CA GLU A 240 -2.57 -6.36 -11.52
C GLU A 240 -2.95 -5.61 -10.22
N TRP A 241 -4.20 -5.71 -9.77
CA TRP A 241 -4.76 -4.87 -8.71
C TRP A 241 -5.04 -5.60 -7.38
N LYS A 242 -4.73 -6.90 -7.30
CA LYS A 242 -5.10 -7.73 -6.13
C LYS A 242 -4.43 -7.31 -4.82
N TYR A 243 -3.32 -6.59 -4.87
CA TYR A 243 -2.55 -6.24 -3.68
C TYR A 243 -2.32 -4.73 -3.63
N SER A 244 -2.79 -4.12 -2.54
CA SER A 244 -2.49 -2.71 -2.28
C SER A 244 -1.03 -2.57 -1.83
N VAL A 245 -0.30 -1.56 -2.33
CA VAL A 245 1.04 -1.20 -1.82
C VAL A 245 1.00 -0.80 -0.35
N VAL A 246 -0.16 -0.37 0.15
CA VAL A 246 -0.40 -0.06 1.55
C VAL A 246 -1.74 -0.68 1.97
N PRO A 247 -1.75 -1.97 2.37
CA PRO A 247 -2.97 -2.69 2.71
C PRO A 247 -3.81 -1.95 3.76
N GLY A 248 -5.12 -1.84 3.51
CA GLY A 248 -6.06 -1.22 4.45
C GLY A 248 -6.01 0.31 4.51
N LEU A 249 -5.17 0.99 3.72
CA LEU A 249 -5.15 2.46 3.69
C LEU A 249 -6.48 3.03 3.16
N PHE A 250 -6.96 2.52 2.03
CA PHE A 250 -8.22 2.94 1.43
C PHE A 250 -9.31 1.89 1.59
N ASN A 251 -10.52 2.35 1.88
CA ASN A 251 -11.75 1.58 1.93
C ASN A 251 -12.94 2.46 1.50
N GLU A 252 -14.14 1.87 1.49
CA GLU A 252 -15.35 2.53 1.00
C GLU A 252 -15.69 3.79 1.82
N ALA A 253 -15.56 3.71 3.14
CA ALA A 253 -15.91 4.79 4.05
C ALA A 253 -14.93 5.96 3.97
N ASN A 254 -13.62 5.70 3.90
CA ASN A 254 -12.62 6.75 3.98
C ASN A 254 -12.24 7.38 2.62
N THR A 255 -12.74 6.82 1.51
CA THR A 255 -12.51 7.32 0.13
C THR A 255 -13.75 7.99 -0.47
N ASP A 256 -14.89 7.98 0.22
CA ASP A 256 -16.18 8.43 -0.34
C ASP A 256 -16.45 7.78 -1.71
N LEU A 257 -16.37 6.44 -1.75
CA LEU A 257 -16.55 5.67 -2.99
C LEU A 257 -17.95 5.88 -3.58
N ALA A 258 -18.95 6.14 -2.74
CA ALA A 258 -20.32 6.43 -3.16
C ALA A 258 -20.37 7.67 -4.06
N ASN A 259 -19.68 8.77 -3.69
CA ASN A 259 -19.60 9.95 -4.55
C ASN A 259 -18.91 9.62 -5.87
N LEU A 260 -17.77 8.91 -5.84
CA LEU A 260 -17.07 8.50 -7.06
C LEU A 260 -17.97 7.68 -7.98
N MET A 261 -18.68 6.67 -7.45
CA MET A 261 -19.60 5.83 -8.22
C MET A 261 -20.74 6.63 -8.84
N ARG A 262 -21.35 7.56 -8.09
CA ARG A 262 -22.39 8.47 -8.61
C ARG A 262 -21.86 9.27 -9.80
N ARG A 263 -20.66 9.86 -9.67
CA ARG A 263 -20.02 10.63 -10.74
C ARG A 263 -19.69 9.75 -11.95
N CYS A 264 -19.26 8.51 -11.73
CA CYS A 264 -19.02 7.57 -12.82
C CYS A 264 -20.29 7.29 -13.64
N GLU A 265 -21.44 7.10 -12.97
CA GLU A 265 -22.71 6.85 -13.65
C GLU A 265 -23.20 8.10 -14.41
N GLU A 266 -23.05 9.30 -13.83
CA GLU A 266 -23.40 10.57 -14.49
C GLU A 266 -22.67 10.79 -15.82
N TYR A 267 -21.44 10.30 -15.95
CA TYR A 267 -20.62 10.47 -17.17
C TYR A 267 -20.51 9.23 -18.04
N LYS A 268 -21.24 8.16 -17.72
CA LYS A 268 -21.15 6.89 -18.44
C LYS A 268 -21.55 7.00 -19.91
N SER A 269 -22.45 7.93 -20.24
CA SER A 269 -22.89 8.20 -21.61
C SER A 269 -21.96 9.15 -22.38
N CYS A 270 -20.95 9.73 -21.73
CA CYS A 270 -20.03 10.66 -22.36
C CYS A 270 -18.85 9.93 -23.00
N ASP A 271 -18.41 10.37 -24.19
CA ASP A 271 -17.30 9.77 -24.94
C ASP A 271 -15.93 10.29 -24.46
N TYR A 272 -15.68 10.21 -23.14
CA TYR A 272 -14.38 10.55 -22.58
C TYR A 272 -13.40 9.40 -22.77
N LEU A 273 -12.19 9.70 -23.25
CA LEU A 273 -11.14 8.68 -23.37
C LEU A 273 -10.48 8.41 -22.02
N TYR A 274 -10.36 9.44 -21.18
CA TYR A 274 -9.62 9.40 -19.92
C TYR A 274 -10.49 9.88 -18.77
N ASN A 275 -10.78 8.97 -17.84
CA ASN A 275 -11.37 9.33 -16.56
C ASN A 275 -10.26 9.45 -15.52
N CYS A 276 -10.37 10.44 -14.64
CA CYS A 276 -9.40 10.63 -13.57
C CYS A 276 -10.02 11.14 -12.29
N VAL A 277 -9.30 10.90 -11.19
CA VAL A 277 -9.50 11.57 -9.91
C VAL A 277 -8.28 12.45 -9.61
N LEU A 278 -8.50 13.57 -8.94
CA LEU A 278 -7.43 14.43 -8.46
C LEU A 278 -7.16 14.10 -6.99
N LEU A 279 -5.91 14.08 -6.57
CA LEU A 279 -5.52 13.88 -5.17
C LEU A 279 -4.55 14.99 -4.76
N THR A 280 -4.87 15.72 -3.69
CA THR A 280 -3.89 16.55 -3.00
C THR A 280 -3.71 16.08 -1.56
N THR A 281 -2.46 15.84 -1.17
CA THR A 281 -2.08 15.43 0.18
C THR A 281 -1.42 16.59 0.90
N GLY A 282 -1.54 16.67 2.22
CA GLY A 282 -0.72 17.61 2.99
C GLY A 282 -1.18 17.81 4.42
N SER A 283 -0.48 18.71 5.12
CA SER A 283 -0.81 19.01 6.51
C SER A 283 -2.22 19.57 6.66
N LEU A 284 -2.70 20.40 5.71
CA LEU A 284 -4.03 21.03 5.73
C LEU A 284 -4.37 21.62 7.11
N ASN A 285 -3.43 22.41 7.67
CA ASN A 285 -3.41 22.82 9.08
C ASN A 285 -3.37 24.36 9.24
N PRO A 286 -4.48 25.08 9.04
CA PRO A 286 -5.78 24.57 8.58
C PRO A 286 -5.88 24.51 7.03
N VAL A 287 -6.96 23.90 6.54
CA VAL A 287 -7.39 24.02 5.14
C VAL A 287 -7.74 25.49 4.82
N HIS A 288 -7.63 25.88 3.54
CA HIS A 288 -7.83 27.25 3.09
C HIS A 288 -8.12 27.30 1.59
N ARG A 289 -8.55 28.46 1.08
CA ARG A 289 -9.09 28.64 -0.28
C ARG A 289 -8.13 28.18 -1.38
N SER A 290 -6.82 28.45 -1.23
CA SER A 290 -5.81 27.99 -2.20
C SER A 290 -5.75 26.47 -2.38
N HIS A 291 -6.03 25.66 -1.35
CA HIS A 291 -6.02 24.20 -1.50
C HIS A 291 -7.13 23.72 -2.45
N ILE A 292 -8.35 24.25 -2.31
CA ILE A 292 -9.48 23.93 -3.20
C ILE A 292 -9.25 24.53 -4.59
N LYS A 293 -8.83 25.80 -4.66
CA LYS A 293 -8.54 26.48 -5.93
C LYS A 293 -7.52 25.72 -6.77
N ASN A 294 -6.52 25.10 -6.14
CA ASN A 294 -5.54 24.27 -6.83
C ASN A 294 -6.19 23.09 -7.58
N LEU A 295 -7.13 22.37 -6.94
CA LEU A 295 -7.86 21.29 -7.58
C LEU A 295 -8.73 21.83 -8.73
N GLU A 296 -9.39 22.97 -8.54
CA GLU A 296 -10.20 23.61 -9.59
C GLU A 296 -9.37 24.01 -10.82
N LEU A 297 -8.18 24.59 -10.61
CA LEU A 297 -7.27 24.97 -11.69
C LEU A 297 -6.86 23.75 -12.51
N VAL A 298 -6.52 22.65 -11.85
CA VAL A 298 -6.18 21.39 -12.53
C VAL A 298 -7.37 20.83 -13.30
N LYS A 299 -8.56 20.78 -12.68
CA LYS A 299 -9.78 20.31 -13.36
C LYS A 299 -10.07 21.13 -14.61
N LYS A 300 -10.09 22.46 -14.45
CA LYS A 300 -10.30 23.41 -15.55
C LYS A 300 -9.26 23.19 -16.66
N HIS A 301 -7.99 23.04 -16.31
CA HIS A 301 -6.91 22.85 -17.27
C HIS A 301 -7.08 21.55 -18.07
N LEU A 302 -7.33 20.42 -17.40
CA LEU A 302 -7.50 19.13 -18.04
C LEU A 302 -8.71 19.11 -18.99
N GLU A 303 -9.86 19.59 -18.52
CA GLU A 303 -11.10 19.51 -19.28
C GLU A 303 -11.15 20.52 -20.45
N ARG A 304 -10.49 21.68 -20.34
CA ARG A 304 -10.43 22.66 -21.43
C ARG A 304 -9.39 22.32 -22.49
N ASN A 305 -8.19 21.92 -22.08
CA ASN A 305 -7.09 21.71 -23.02
C ASN A 305 -7.11 20.32 -23.65
N SER A 306 -7.91 19.40 -23.12
CA SER A 306 -8.06 18.07 -23.68
C SER A 306 -9.49 17.58 -23.46
N PRO A 307 -10.42 17.82 -24.40
CA PRO A 307 -11.85 17.50 -24.25
C PRO A 307 -12.15 16.00 -24.03
N ARG A 308 -11.12 15.16 -24.08
CA ARG A 308 -11.18 13.71 -23.82
C ARG A 308 -10.96 13.34 -22.36
N TRP A 309 -10.61 14.31 -21.49
CA TRP A 309 -10.44 14.11 -20.06
C TRP A 309 -11.71 14.45 -19.29
N ASN A 310 -11.99 13.64 -18.28
CA ASN A 310 -13.07 13.83 -17.33
C ASN A 310 -12.54 13.73 -15.90
N VAL A 311 -12.75 14.78 -15.12
CA VAL A 311 -12.42 14.77 -13.69
C VAL A 311 -13.66 14.37 -12.90
N LEU A 312 -13.63 13.14 -12.40
CA LEU A 312 -14.72 12.52 -11.65
C LEU A 312 -14.85 13.13 -10.25
N VAL A 313 -13.75 13.08 -9.48
CA VAL A 313 -13.67 13.52 -8.09
C VAL A 313 -12.31 14.17 -7.80
N GLY A 314 -12.28 15.18 -6.92
CA GLY A 314 -11.08 15.76 -6.34
C GLY A 314 -11.02 15.52 -4.84
N TYR A 315 -9.97 14.87 -4.38
CA TYR A 315 -9.76 14.52 -2.98
C TYR A 315 -8.81 15.48 -2.28
N LEU A 316 -9.27 16.06 -1.17
CA LEU A 316 -8.39 16.60 -0.13
C LEU A 316 -8.06 15.49 0.85
N SER A 317 -6.78 15.16 1.01
CA SER A 317 -6.33 14.07 1.88
C SER A 317 -5.40 14.62 2.98
N PRO A 318 -5.93 14.95 4.16
CA PRO A 318 -5.11 15.38 5.28
C PRO A 318 -4.14 14.27 5.71
N THR A 319 -2.85 14.59 5.77
CA THR A 319 -1.79 13.63 6.12
C THR A 319 -1.88 13.18 7.58
N HIS A 320 -1.34 12.01 7.92
CA HIS A 320 -1.29 11.45 9.27
C HIS A 320 -0.65 12.36 10.35
N ASP A 321 -1.16 12.28 11.59
CA ASP A 321 -0.74 13.11 12.72
C ASP A 321 0.74 12.95 13.10
N LEU A 322 1.32 11.76 12.92
CA LEU A 322 2.75 11.55 13.18
C LEU A 322 3.63 12.50 12.35
N TYR A 323 3.31 12.69 11.07
CA TYR A 323 4.03 13.62 10.20
C TYR A 323 3.74 15.07 10.58
N VAL A 324 2.46 15.42 10.75
CA VAL A 324 2.06 16.80 11.01
C VAL A 324 2.58 17.29 12.37
N ARG A 325 2.57 16.43 13.39
CA ARG A 325 3.16 16.71 14.72
C ARG A 325 4.67 16.83 14.65
N GLY A 326 5.35 16.01 13.86
CA GLY A 326 6.78 16.16 13.60
C GLY A 326 7.12 17.52 12.97
N LYS A 327 6.23 18.05 12.12
CA LYS A 327 6.42 19.32 11.41
C LYS A 327 6.01 20.55 12.22
N LEU A 328 4.91 20.47 12.97
CA LEU A 328 4.24 21.64 13.59
C LEU A 328 4.22 21.60 15.13
N GLY A 329 4.60 20.48 15.75
CA GLY A 329 4.62 20.34 17.21
C GLY A 329 3.24 20.55 17.83
N LYS A 330 3.13 21.54 18.72
CA LYS A 330 1.89 21.87 19.44
C LYS A 330 0.86 22.60 18.58
N ALA A 331 1.27 23.16 17.45
CA ALA A 331 0.37 23.81 16.50
C ALA A 331 -0.38 22.82 15.57
N THR A 332 -0.26 21.51 15.81
CA THR A 332 -0.95 20.45 15.07
C THR A 332 -2.41 20.35 15.48
N ILE A 333 -3.31 20.54 14.52
CA ILE A 333 -4.71 20.17 14.60
C ILE A 333 -4.80 18.64 14.40
N PRO A 334 -5.53 17.89 15.25
CA PRO A 334 -5.70 16.45 15.08
C PRO A 334 -6.21 16.05 13.70
N GLY A 335 -5.86 14.85 13.24
CA GLY A 335 -6.16 14.37 11.89
C GLY A 335 -7.66 14.33 11.58
N CYS A 336 -8.46 13.85 12.53
CA CYS A 336 -9.92 13.83 12.42
C CYS A 336 -10.49 15.25 12.30
N ASP A 337 -10.05 16.18 13.14
CA ASP A 337 -10.49 17.58 13.07
C ASP A 337 -10.07 18.25 11.75
N ARG A 338 -8.88 17.94 11.21
CA ARG A 338 -8.48 18.45 9.89
C ARG A 338 -9.36 17.92 8.76
N CYS A 339 -9.81 16.67 8.84
CA CYS A 339 -10.80 16.13 7.91
C CYS A 339 -12.12 16.88 8.00
N ASP A 340 -12.63 17.10 9.22
CA ASP A 340 -13.88 17.84 9.44
C ASP A 340 -13.79 19.28 8.93
N LEU A 341 -12.65 19.96 9.14
CA LEU A 341 -12.39 21.29 8.58
C LEU A 341 -12.38 21.27 7.05
N CYS A 342 -11.82 20.23 6.42
CA CYS A 342 -11.86 20.08 4.95
C CYS A 342 -13.30 19.88 4.45
N GLU A 343 -14.14 19.12 5.15
CA GLU A 343 -15.55 18.97 4.79
C GLU A 343 -16.31 20.29 4.89
N LEU A 344 -16.08 21.07 5.95
CA LEU A 344 -16.66 22.41 6.11
C LEU A 344 -16.24 23.34 4.97
N ALA A 345 -14.94 23.34 4.63
CA ALA A 345 -14.39 24.12 3.52
C ALA A 345 -15.05 23.77 2.18
N ILE A 346 -15.18 22.47 1.87
CA ILE A 346 -15.83 21.99 0.64
C ILE A 346 -17.30 22.45 0.59
N ARG A 347 -18.07 22.20 1.64
CA ARG A 347 -19.51 22.56 1.69
C ARG A 347 -19.74 24.06 1.54
N GLU A 348 -18.89 24.89 2.16
CA GLU A 348 -18.99 26.34 2.00
C GLU A 348 -18.58 26.79 0.59
N HIS A 349 -17.50 26.24 0.06
CA HIS A 349 -17.06 26.50 -1.31
C HIS A 349 -18.13 26.19 -2.36
N GLU A 350 -18.81 25.05 -2.22
CA GLU A 350 -19.89 24.64 -3.12
C GLU A 350 -21.09 25.60 -3.05
N ARG A 351 -21.43 26.10 -1.85
CA ARG A 351 -22.47 27.13 -1.68
C ARG A 351 -22.07 28.46 -2.33
N GLU A 352 -20.80 28.85 -2.25
CA GLU A 352 -20.29 30.12 -2.81
C GLU A 352 -20.18 30.09 -4.34
N THR A 353 -19.84 28.94 -4.93
CA THR A 353 -19.45 28.85 -6.35
C THR A 353 -20.48 28.20 -7.26
N THR A 354 -21.59 27.67 -6.72
CA THR A 354 -22.55 26.83 -7.45
C THR A 354 -21.90 25.64 -8.17
N ALA A 355 -20.68 25.28 -7.78
CA ALA A 355 -19.92 24.19 -8.40
C ALA A 355 -20.60 22.84 -8.12
N SER A 356 -20.48 21.92 -9.07
CA SER A 356 -20.97 20.54 -8.91
C SER A 356 -20.30 19.87 -7.71
N HIS A 357 -21.01 18.97 -7.01
CA HIS A 357 -20.46 18.17 -5.90
C HIS A 357 -19.40 17.16 -6.39
N TRP A 358 -18.20 17.63 -6.70
CA TRP A 358 -17.08 16.85 -7.23
C TRP A 358 -15.89 16.78 -6.28
N LEU A 359 -15.91 17.53 -5.18
CA LEU A 359 -14.86 17.51 -4.17
C LEU A 359 -15.26 16.61 -3.00
N SER A 360 -14.31 15.84 -2.48
CA SER A 360 -14.49 14.98 -1.31
C SER A 360 -13.27 15.05 -0.39
N VAL A 361 -13.44 14.66 0.87
CA VAL A 361 -12.32 14.43 1.80
C VAL A 361 -11.96 12.95 1.77
N SER A 362 -10.68 12.65 1.60
CA SER A 362 -10.12 11.34 1.85
C SER A 362 -9.59 11.29 3.28
N ARG A 363 -10.23 10.51 4.14
CA ARG A 363 -9.81 10.34 5.55
C ARG A 363 -8.66 9.33 5.71
N ALA A 364 -8.39 8.57 4.64
CA ALA A 364 -7.46 7.44 4.61
C ALA A 364 -6.12 7.71 5.28
N GLU A 365 -5.38 8.74 4.86
CA GLU A 365 -4.07 9.05 5.44
C GLU A 365 -4.13 9.43 6.91
N SER A 366 -5.14 10.22 7.31
CA SER A 366 -5.25 10.75 8.67
C SER A 366 -5.65 9.69 9.68
N GLU A 367 -6.44 8.70 9.25
CA GLU A 367 -7.02 7.65 10.09
C GLU A 367 -6.27 6.31 9.96
N TYR A 368 -5.15 6.28 9.22
CA TYR A 368 -4.38 5.06 9.02
C TYR A 368 -3.64 4.63 10.29
N HIS A 369 -4.12 3.55 10.91
CA HIS A 369 -3.63 3.05 12.19
C HIS A 369 -2.17 2.57 12.20
N HIS A 370 -1.59 2.22 11.05
CA HIS A 370 -0.18 1.81 10.94
C HIS A 370 0.80 3.00 10.81
N GLY A 371 0.30 4.25 10.89
CA GLY A 371 1.14 5.44 10.98
C GLY A 371 1.22 6.26 9.69
N PHE A 372 2.29 7.04 9.56
CA PHE A 372 2.44 7.94 8.41
C PHE A 372 2.85 7.18 7.15
N VAL A 373 2.14 7.48 6.06
CA VAL A 373 2.42 7.01 4.70
C VAL A 373 2.68 8.23 3.84
N ASP A 374 3.77 8.19 3.07
CA ASP A 374 4.16 9.32 2.22
C ASP A 374 3.23 9.44 0.98
N PHE A 375 3.23 10.61 0.33
CA PHE A 375 2.28 10.92 -0.75
C PHE A 375 2.39 9.95 -1.94
N GLY A 376 3.59 9.43 -2.23
CA GLY A 376 3.80 8.47 -3.32
C GLY A 376 3.04 7.16 -3.11
N PRO A 377 3.35 6.39 -2.04
CA PRO A 377 2.58 5.20 -1.68
C PRO A 377 1.09 5.45 -1.47
N THR A 378 0.70 6.60 -0.92
CA THR A 378 -0.73 6.98 -0.81
C THR A 378 -1.40 7.10 -2.18
N THR A 379 -0.76 7.80 -3.13
CA THR A 379 -1.31 7.97 -4.49
C THR A 379 -1.44 6.62 -5.20
N GLU A 380 -0.43 5.76 -5.06
CA GLU A 380 -0.42 4.42 -5.64
C GLU A 380 -1.48 3.50 -5.01
N ALA A 381 -1.66 3.56 -3.69
CA ALA A 381 -2.70 2.82 -3.00
C ALA A 381 -4.10 3.28 -3.42
N LEU A 382 -4.32 4.60 -3.60
CA LEU A 382 -5.59 5.12 -4.12
C LEU A 382 -5.86 4.60 -5.53
N ARG A 383 -4.86 4.67 -6.42
CA ARG A 383 -4.96 4.16 -7.79
C ARG A 383 -5.35 2.69 -7.82
N GLN A 384 -4.71 1.87 -7.01
CA GLN A 384 -4.99 0.44 -6.94
C GLN A 384 -6.40 0.19 -6.39
N TYR A 385 -6.78 0.90 -5.34
CA TYR A 385 -8.10 0.78 -4.73
C TYR A 385 -9.23 1.12 -5.72
N ILE A 386 -9.18 2.29 -6.37
CA ILE A 386 -10.26 2.72 -7.29
C ILE A 386 -10.36 1.80 -8.52
N ASN A 387 -9.24 1.34 -9.06
CA ASN A 387 -9.26 0.47 -10.24
C ASN A 387 -9.70 -0.96 -9.87
N SER A 388 -9.34 -1.45 -8.69
CA SER A 388 -9.88 -2.72 -8.17
C SER A 388 -11.39 -2.65 -8.00
N ALA A 389 -11.88 -1.58 -7.38
CA ALA A 389 -13.30 -1.42 -7.08
C ALA A 389 -14.16 -1.24 -8.34
N LEU A 390 -13.69 -0.46 -9.32
CA LEU A 390 -14.52 0.02 -10.42
C LEU A 390 -14.24 -0.65 -11.77
N VAL A 391 -13.03 -1.18 -11.99
CA VAL A 391 -12.65 -1.85 -13.25
C VAL A 391 -12.72 -3.37 -13.10
N GLY A 392 -12.23 -3.90 -11.96
CA GLY A 392 -12.24 -5.35 -11.69
C GLY A 392 -13.63 -5.97 -11.54
N SER A 393 -14.68 -5.15 -11.46
CA SER A 393 -16.07 -5.60 -11.29
C SER A 393 -16.92 -5.56 -12.57
N ASP A 394 -16.36 -5.21 -13.74
CA ASP A 394 -17.08 -5.04 -15.03
C ASP A 394 -18.23 -3.99 -14.98
N ARG A 395 -18.28 -3.14 -13.95
CA ARG A 395 -19.47 -2.33 -13.66
C ARG A 395 -19.56 -0.99 -14.40
N LEU A 396 -18.46 -0.31 -14.72
CA LEU A 396 -18.54 1.11 -15.14
C LEU A 396 -17.61 1.55 -16.27
N PHE A 397 -16.34 1.13 -16.33
CA PHE A 397 -15.40 1.60 -17.37
C PHE A 397 -14.59 0.49 -18.03
N ARG A 398 -14.29 0.68 -19.32
CA ARG A 398 -13.38 -0.19 -20.09
C ARG A 398 -11.91 0.15 -19.88
N ASN A 399 -11.61 1.39 -19.48
CA ASN A 399 -10.26 1.89 -19.30
C ASN A 399 -9.99 2.17 -17.81
N PRO A 400 -8.75 1.95 -17.34
CA PRO A 400 -8.34 2.34 -16.00
C PRO A 400 -8.53 3.84 -15.72
N ILE A 401 -8.91 4.15 -14.48
CA ILE A 401 -9.04 5.51 -13.98
C ILE A 401 -7.65 6.00 -13.56
N TYR A 402 -7.26 7.17 -14.05
CA TYR A 402 -6.00 7.82 -13.68
C TYR A 402 -6.12 8.49 -12.31
N VAL A 403 -5.05 8.42 -11.52
CA VAL A 403 -4.90 9.31 -10.36
C VAL A 403 -3.94 10.43 -10.73
N VAL A 404 -4.41 11.67 -10.62
CA VAL A 404 -3.59 12.86 -10.85
C VAL A 404 -3.20 13.46 -9.50
N TYR A 405 -1.94 13.27 -9.09
CA TYR A 405 -1.41 13.91 -7.89
C TYR A 405 -1.21 15.41 -8.13
N VAL A 406 -1.86 16.24 -7.32
CA VAL A 406 -1.87 17.70 -7.44
C VAL A 406 -0.96 18.34 -6.40
N CYS A 407 0.05 19.07 -6.87
CA CYS A 407 0.96 19.80 -6.00
C CYS A 407 1.36 21.17 -6.57
N GLY A 408 1.84 22.05 -5.70
CA GLY A 408 2.45 23.31 -6.12
C GLY A 408 3.86 23.11 -6.67
N LEU A 409 4.30 24.03 -7.53
CA LEU A 409 5.65 24.05 -8.11
C LEU A 409 6.76 24.05 -7.04
N ASP A 410 6.50 24.65 -5.88
CA ASP A 410 7.41 24.65 -4.75
C ASP A 410 7.67 23.25 -4.18
N HIS A 411 6.65 22.39 -4.12
CA HIS A 411 6.78 21.01 -3.68
C HIS A 411 7.49 20.17 -4.75
N PHE A 412 7.08 20.31 -6.01
CA PHE A 412 7.69 19.61 -7.15
C PHE A 412 9.20 19.87 -7.28
N ASN A 413 9.64 21.11 -7.04
CA ASN A 413 11.06 21.47 -7.10
C ASN A 413 11.86 20.93 -5.92
N LYS A 414 11.26 20.81 -4.74
CA LYS A 414 11.92 20.30 -3.53
C LYS A 414 11.90 18.78 -3.41
N CYS A 415 10.95 18.12 -4.07
CA CYS A 415 10.69 16.70 -3.90
C CYS A 415 10.90 15.94 -5.24
N PRO A 416 12.06 15.30 -5.43
CA PRO A 416 12.33 14.53 -6.65
C PRO A 416 11.38 13.33 -6.80
N ASP A 417 10.80 12.83 -5.72
CA ASP A 417 9.83 11.73 -5.73
C ASP A 417 8.57 12.04 -6.53
N VAL A 418 8.19 13.29 -6.74
CA VAL A 418 7.05 13.64 -7.61
C VAL A 418 7.34 13.23 -9.07
N ARG A 419 8.59 13.36 -9.52
CA ARG A 419 9.00 12.91 -10.87
C ARG A 419 9.05 11.39 -10.96
N ARG A 420 9.44 10.71 -9.86
CA ARG A 420 9.41 9.25 -9.78
C ARG A 420 7.97 8.75 -9.85
N LEU A 421 7.08 9.34 -9.06
CA LEU A 421 5.65 9.02 -9.02
C LEU A 421 4.98 9.16 -10.39
N ALA A 422 5.34 10.19 -11.17
CA ALA A 422 4.82 10.37 -12.52
C ALA A 422 5.20 9.21 -13.47
N ARG A 423 6.22 8.40 -13.18
CA ARG A 423 6.58 7.25 -14.03
C ARG A 423 5.65 6.05 -13.82
N GLU A 424 4.84 6.05 -12.78
CA GLU A 424 3.93 4.97 -12.47
C GLU A 424 2.75 4.91 -13.44
N LYS A 425 2.32 3.69 -13.77
CA LYS A 425 1.26 3.42 -14.73
C LYS A 425 -0.07 3.94 -14.19
N TYR A 426 -0.77 4.75 -14.98
CA TYR A 426 -2.04 5.40 -14.61
C TYR A 426 -1.93 6.45 -13.49
N ILE A 427 -0.71 6.94 -13.21
CA ILE A 427 -0.49 8.11 -12.38
C ILE A 427 0.01 9.25 -13.25
N LYS A 428 -0.50 10.45 -12.99
CA LYS A 428 0.07 11.70 -13.49
C LYS A 428 0.29 12.67 -12.33
N CYS A 429 1.15 13.66 -12.54
CA CYS A 429 1.41 14.71 -11.56
C CYS A 429 1.04 16.07 -12.16
N ALA A 430 0.03 16.74 -11.61
CA ALA A 430 -0.29 18.10 -11.97
C ALA A 430 0.47 19.09 -11.06
N VAL A 431 1.27 19.96 -11.67
CA VAL A 431 2.15 20.92 -11.01
C VAL A 431 1.66 22.33 -11.27
N ILE A 432 1.20 22.99 -10.22
CA ILE A 432 0.57 24.32 -10.32
C ILE A 432 1.62 25.40 -10.09
N TYR A 433 1.69 26.36 -11.00
CA TYR A 433 2.57 27.53 -10.85
C TYR A 433 2.16 28.40 -9.65
N ARG A 434 3.13 29.09 -9.06
CA ARG A 434 2.89 30.07 -7.99
C ARG A 434 2.87 31.49 -8.55
N LYS A 435 2.25 32.42 -7.82
CA LYS A 435 2.02 33.80 -8.25
C LYS A 435 3.30 34.57 -8.58
N GLN A 436 4.44 34.15 -8.03
CA GLN A 436 5.75 34.79 -8.25
C GLN A 436 6.64 34.04 -9.26
N CYS A 437 6.20 32.90 -9.79
CA CYS A 437 7.01 32.11 -10.72
C CYS A 437 6.85 32.62 -12.16
N ASP A 438 7.97 32.64 -12.88
CA ASP A 438 8.03 32.95 -14.30
C ASP A 438 7.54 31.75 -15.13
N GLU A 439 6.46 31.97 -15.88
CA GLU A 439 5.83 30.98 -16.75
C GLU A 439 6.48 30.95 -18.16
N ARG A 440 7.43 31.84 -18.48
CA ARG A 440 8.05 31.91 -19.82
C ARG A 440 8.90 30.69 -20.18
N HIS A 441 9.29 29.86 -19.20
CA HIS A 441 10.00 28.60 -19.41
C HIS A 441 9.08 27.39 -19.56
N ILE A 442 7.79 27.60 -19.82
CA ILE A 442 6.83 26.53 -20.15
C ILE A 442 7.24 25.75 -21.43
N SER A 443 8.14 26.30 -22.25
CA SER A 443 8.56 25.74 -23.54
C SER A 443 9.65 24.67 -23.43
N THR A 444 9.23 23.46 -23.12
CA THR A 444 9.53 22.21 -23.87
C THR A 444 8.81 21.10 -23.14
N PHE A 445 7.49 21.05 -23.36
CA PHE A 445 6.70 19.94 -22.91
C PHE A 445 7.22 18.68 -23.58
N ASP A 446 7.83 17.81 -22.78
CA ASP A 446 7.95 16.43 -23.17
C ASP A 446 6.52 15.85 -23.09
N GLU A 447 5.84 15.75 -24.23
CA GLU A 447 4.53 15.11 -24.33
C GLU A 447 4.56 13.66 -23.85
N SER A 448 5.74 13.04 -23.77
CA SER A 448 5.93 11.72 -23.16
C SER A 448 5.93 11.77 -21.62
N SER A 449 6.02 12.96 -21.02
CA SER A 449 6.01 13.11 -19.56
C SER A 449 4.60 13.03 -18.99
N ASN A 450 4.44 12.23 -17.95
CA ASN A 450 3.22 12.17 -17.13
C ASN A 450 3.09 13.37 -16.16
N ILE A 451 3.75 14.49 -16.47
CA ILE A 451 3.74 15.71 -15.67
C ILE A 451 2.93 16.77 -16.43
N ILE A 452 1.89 17.28 -15.79
CA ILE A 452 0.99 18.29 -16.33
C ILE A 452 1.29 19.61 -15.63
N TYR A 453 1.90 20.56 -16.33
CA TYR A 453 2.10 21.88 -15.76
C TYR A 453 0.86 22.75 -15.96
N VAL A 454 0.33 23.30 -14.86
CA VAL A 454 -0.89 24.10 -14.87
C VAL A 454 -0.51 25.57 -14.70
N PRO A 455 -0.54 26.38 -15.78
CA PRO A 455 -0.27 27.81 -15.71
C PRO A 455 -1.40 28.56 -14.99
N LEU A 456 -1.10 29.77 -14.51
CA LEU A 456 -2.08 30.66 -13.86
C LEU A 456 -2.65 31.70 -14.84
N GLU A 457 -2.66 31.41 -16.14
CA GLU A 457 -3.10 32.35 -17.17
C GLU A 457 -4.56 32.79 -16.92
N GLY A 458 -4.76 34.10 -16.78
CA GLY A 458 -6.06 34.70 -16.44
C GLY A 458 -6.49 34.56 -14.97
N GLU A 459 -5.87 33.68 -14.18
CA GLU A 459 -6.28 33.34 -12.80
C GLU A 459 -5.36 33.96 -11.74
N ARG A 460 -4.18 34.44 -12.14
CA ARG A 460 -3.13 34.94 -11.22
C ARG A 460 -3.58 36.08 -10.29
N LYS A 461 -4.53 36.92 -10.74
CA LYS A 461 -5.05 38.04 -9.95
C LYS A 461 -5.96 37.56 -8.82
N ASP A 462 -6.73 36.51 -9.09
CA ASP A 462 -7.73 35.97 -8.16
C ASP A 462 -7.13 34.93 -7.20
N LEU A 463 -5.88 34.52 -7.46
CA LEU A 463 -5.16 33.59 -6.59
C LEU A 463 -4.73 34.28 -5.28
N ILE A 464 -5.31 33.81 -4.18
CA ILE A 464 -4.85 34.09 -2.82
C ILE A 464 -3.65 33.15 -2.54
N ASP A 465 -2.44 33.65 -2.78
CA ASP A 465 -1.20 32.90 -2.53
C ASP A 465 -0.79 33.06 -1.06
N ILE A 466 -1.52 32.36 -0.18
CA ILE A 466 -1.23 32.31 1.26
C ILE A 466 -0.99 30.87 1.68
N SER A 467 0.05 30.68 2.50
CA SER A 467 0.36 29.40 3.12
C SER A 467 -0.42 29.20 4.41
N SER A 468 -0.65 27.94 4.81
CA SER A 468 -1.25 27.66 6.13
C SER A 468 -0.37 28.19 7.28
N THR A 469 0.94 28.33 7.07
CA THR A 469 1.85 28.95 8.06
C THR A 469 1.54 30.42 8.29
N GLU A 470 1.24 31.18 7.24
CA GLU A 470 0.84 32.58 7.37
C GLU A 470 -0.54 32.70 8.02
N ILE A 471 -1.49 31.82 7.68
CA ILE A 471 -2.80 31.79 8.35
C ILE A 471 -2.66 31.57 9.86
N ARG A 472 -1.80 30.62 10.29
CA ARG A 472 -1.53 30.40 11.72
C ARG A 472 -0.94 31.63 12.41
N ARG A 473 -0.01 32.32 11.76
CA ARG A 473 0.57 33.57 12.27
C ARG A 473 -0.48 34.68 12.37
N CYS A 474 -1.38 34.79 11.40
CA CYS A 474 -2.49 35.75 11.46
C CYS A 474 -3.42 35.44 12.65
N TRP A 475 -3.74 34.16 12.88
CA TRP A 475 -4.58 33.71 13.99
C TRP A 475 -3.97 34.01 15.36
N GLU A 476 -2.68 33.74 15.54
CA GLU A 476 -1.94 33.99 16.80
C GLU A 476 -2.01 35.46 17.25
N ASN A 477 -1.97 36.39 16.29
CA ASN A 477 -1.95 37.82 16.57
C ASN A 477 -3.31 38.41 16.95
N SER A 478 -4.36 37.58 17.11
CA SER A 478 -5.69 37.88 17.70
C SER A 478 -6.50 39.03 17.08
N SER A 479 -5.94 39.75 16.09
CA SER A 479 -6.54 40.92 15.42
C SER A 479 -6.92 40.67 13.96
N TYR A 480 -6.47 39.56 13.36
CA TYR A 480 -6.72 39.28 11.95
C TYR A 480 -7.88 38.31 11.76
N ASP A 481 -8.89 38.79 11.05
CA ASP A 481 -9.91 37.95 10.47
C ASP A 481 -9.29 37.08 9.35
N ILE A 482 -9.21 35.77 9.61
CA ILE A 482 -8.69 34.79 8.64
C ILE A 482 -9.75 34.34 7.62
N THR A 483 -11.01 34.79 7.71
CA THR A 483 -12.10 34.40 6.80
C THR A 483 -11.85 34.84 5.35
N GLN A 484 -10.97 35.80 5.11
CA GLN A 484 -10.49 36.17 3.77
C GLN A 484 -9.56 35.10 3.16
N PHE A 485 -8.88 34.30 3.99
CA PHE A 485 -7.89 33.30 3.55
C PHE A 485 -8.47 31.88 3.56
N THR A 486 -9.35 31.60 4.50
CA THR A 486 -10.08 30.34 4.63
C THR A 486 -11.59 30.55 4.48
N TYR A 487 -12.40 29.61 4.94
CA TYR A 487 -13.86 29.68 4.94
C TYR A 487 -14.38 30.10 6.31
N ALA A 488 -15.51 30.79 6.37
CA ALA A 488 -16.09 31.27 7.62
C ALA A 488 -16.40 30.10 8.57
N SER A 489 -16.99 29.02 8.05
CA SER A 489 -17.24 27.79 8.81
C SER A 489 -15.97 27.16 9.37
N VAL A 490 -14.85 27.20 8.64
CA VAL A 490 -13.55 26.72 9.12
C VAL A 490 -13.03 27.60 10.26
N ALA A 491 -13.08 28.92 10.08
CA ALA A 491 -12.66 29.87 11.12
C ALA A 491 -13.50 29.71 12.40
N ASP A 492 -14.82 29.57 12.28
CA ASP A 492 -15.70 29.40 13.43
C ASP A 492 -15.51 28.06 14.13
N ARG A 493 -15.26 26.97 13.37
CA ARG A 493 -14.89 25.68 13.97
C ARG A 493 -13.59 25.79 14.76
N LEU A 494 -12.55 26.44 14.22
CA LEU A 494 -11.30 26.66 14.93
C LEU A 494 -11.49 27.47 16.23
N LYS A 495 -12.37 28.49 16.23
CA LYS A 495 -12.74 29.23 17.46
C LYS A 495 -13.43 28.30 18.46
N SER A 496 -14.40 27.50 18.01
CA SER A 496 -15.16 26.59 18.88
C SER A 496 -14.30 25.50 19.54
N MET A 497 -13.21 25.11 18.90
CA MET A 497 -12.23 24.17 19.43
C MET A 497 -11.31 24.79 20.49
N ASN A 498 -11.40 26.10 20.74
CA ASN A 498 -10.42 26.88 21.52
C ASN A 498 -8.98 26.60 21.05
N PHE A 499 -8.79 26.43 19.74
CA PHE A 499 -7.50 26.02 19.20
C PHE A 499 -6.54 27.21 19.15
N HIS A 500 -5.36 27.05 19.73
CA HIS A 500 -4.29 28.03 19.68
C HIS A 500 -3.08 27.40 18.98
N PHE A 501 -2.66 27.98 17.87
CA PHE A 501 -1.34 27.69 17.30
C PHE A 501 -0.33 28.33 18.27
N ARG A 502 0.34 27.54 19.11
CA ARG A 502 1.38 27.99 20.04
C ARG A 502 2.55 27.04 20.03
#